data_AF-A0A1M7YC21-F1
#
_entry.id   AF-A0A1M7YC21-F1
#
_cell.length_a   1.000
_cell.length_b   1.000
_cell.length_c   1.000
_cell.angle_alpha   90.00
_cell.angle_beta   90.00
_cell.angle_gamma   90.00
#
_symmetry.space_group_name_H-M   'P 1'
#
loop_
_entity.id
_entity.type
_entity.pdbx_description
1 polymer ?
#
loop_
_entity_poly.entity_id
_entity_poly.type
_entity_poly.pdbx_seq_one_letter_code
_entity_poly.pdbx_strand_id
1 'polypeptide(L)'
;MAKGKKKNKRPEYVVICREFNRAQARIEISVIDHDVTDHLLDGLIKIHLRDPHKRYFLTLKRDYQVYGQVYKKQIETMDIKNNKRIVELGVDLK
;
A
#
# COMPACT_ATOMS: atom_id res chain seq x y z
N MET A 1 -25.26 -24.21 -22.19
CA MET A 1 -24.28 -24.12 -21.08
C MET A 1 -23.06 -23.34 -21.53
N ALA A 2 -23.00 -22.03 -21.28
CA ALA A 2 -21.80 -21.23 -21.60
C ALA A 2 -20.88 -21.21 -20.37
N LYS A 3 -19.83 -22.03 -20.37
CA LYS A 3 -18.72 -21.93 -19.40
C LYS A 3 -17.98 -20.61 -19.68
N GLY A 4 -18.38 -19.54 -19.00
CA GLY A 4 -17.70 -18.25 -19.07
C GLY A 4 -16.23 -18.41 -18.71
N LYS A 5 -15.32 -18.16 -19.66
CA LYS A 5 -13.89 -18.02 -19.42
C LYS A 5 -13.71 -16.93 -18.35
N LYS A 6 -13.36 -17.32 -17.11
CA LYS A 6 -12.88 -16.37 -16.10
C LYS A 6 -11.65 -15.68 -16.69
N LYS A 7 -11.82 -14.44 -17.19
CA LYS A 7 -10.70 -13.60 -17.58
C LYS A 7 -9.81 -13.46 -16.35
N ASN A 8 -8.58 -13.95 -16.46
CA ASN A 8 -7.56 -13.85 -15.43
C ASN A 8 -7.18 -12.36 -15.30
N LYS A 9 -8.05 -11.55 -14.68
CA LYS A 9 -7.75 -10.15 -14.39
C LYS A 9 -6.59 -10.16 -13.41
N ARG A 10 -5.47 -9.57 -13.81
CA ARG A 10 -4.37 -9.31 -12.89
C ARG A 10 -4.94 -8.59 -11.66
N PRO A 11 -4.51 -8.98 -10.44
CA PRO A 11 -4.94 -8.29 -9.24
C PRO A 11 -4.60 -6.79 -9.38
N GLU A 12 -5.61 -5.95 -9.15
CA GLU A 12 -5.41 -4.51 -9.04
C GLU A 12 -4.97 -4.19 -7.61
N TYR A 13 -3.95 -3.36 -7.48
CA TYR A 13 -3.38 -2.99 -6.20
C TYR A 13 -3.60 -1.51 -5.91
N VAL A 14 -3.50 -1.16 -4.63
CA VAL A 14 -3.47 0.20 -4.12
C VAL A 14 -2.25 0.33 -3.23
N VAL A 15 -1.53 1.44 -3.37
CA VAL A 15 -0.44 1.80 -2.47
C VAL A 15 -0.94 2.90 -1.53
N ILE A 16 -0.77 2.69 -0.23
CA ILE A 16 -0.98 3.71 0.80
C ILE A 16 0.40 4.19 1.22
N CYS A 17 0.66 5.48 1.06
CA CYS A 17 1.93 6.11 1.41
C CYS A 17 1.79 6.79 2.77
N ARG A 18 2.82 6.66 3.59
CA ARG A 18 2.93 7.30 4.90
C ARG A 18 4.23 8.07 4.95
N GLU A 19 4.13 9.39 5.07
CA GLU A 19 5.29 10.28 5.07
C GLU A 19 5.20 11.26 6.24
N PHE A 20 6.32 11.53 6.91
CA PHE A 20 6.36 12.57 7.92
C PHE A 20 6.61 13.93 7.26
N ASN A 21 5.58 14.78 7.24
CA ASN A 21 5.66 16.14 6.72
C ASN A 21 6.34 17.03 7.77
N ARG A 22 7.64 17.29 7.56
CA ARG A 22 8.46 18.09 8.48
C ARG A 22 7.96 19.52 8.63
N ALA A 23 7.43 20.12 7.57
CA ALA A 23 6.94 21.51 7.60
C ALA A 23 5.70 21.65 8.48
N GLN A 24 4.85 20.63 8.52
CA GLN A 24 3.60 20.62 9.28
C GLN A 24 3.69 19.80 10.58
N ALA A 25 4.88 19.25 10.89
CA ALA A 25 5.13 18.37 12.03
C ALA A 25 4.10 17.26 12.22
N ARG A 26 3.58 16.68 11.12
CA ARG A 26 2.52 15.66 11.14
C ARG A 26 2.78 14.54 10.15
N ILE A 27 2.13 13.41 10.39
CA ILE A 27 2.08 12.31 9.41
C ILE A 27 1.06 12.68 8.33
N GLU A 28 1.45 12.47 7.08
CA GLU A 28 0.60 12.63 5.92
C GLU A 28 0.37 11.25 5.27
N ILE A 29 -0.88 10.99 4.92
CA ILE A 29 -1.30 9.77 4.23
C ILE A 29 -1.79 10.13 2.84
N SER A 30 -1.15 9.55 1.83
CA SER A 30 -1.58 9.64 0.43
C SER A 30 -1.81 8.25 -0.15
N VAL A 31 -2.50 8.19 -1.30
CA VAL A 31 -2.95 6.94 -1.89
C VAL A 31 -2.71 6.97 -3.39
N ILE A 32 -2.16 5.88 -3.92
CA ILE A 32 -2.01 5.62 -5.34
C ILE A 32 -2.90 4.43 -5.67
N ASP A 33 -4.01 4.67 -6.38
CA ASP A 33 -5.05 3.68 -6.68
C ASP A 33 -5.22 3.38 -8.19
N HIS A 34 -4.37 4.01 -8.99
CA HIS A 34 -4.24 3.86 -10.43
C HIS A 34 -2.76 3.65 -10.79
N ASP A 35 -2.51 2.97 -11.92
CA ASP A 35 -1.16 2.75 -12.48
C ASP A 35 -0.13 2.15 -11.50
N VAL A 36 -0.60 1.33 -10.56
CA VAL A 36 0.27 0.55 -9.67
C VAL A 36 0.92 -0.58 -10.46
N THR A 37 2.14 -0.33 -10.94
CA THR A 37 2.95 -1.25 -11.73
C THR A 37 4.12 -1.80 -10.93
N ASP A 38 4.72 -2.91 -11.36
CA ASP A 38 5.92 -3.47 -10.74
C ASP A 38 7.09 -2.46 -10.70
N HIS A 39 7.20 -1.63 -11.74
CA HIS A 39 8.20 -0.57 -11.81
C HIS A 39 7.99 0.51 -10.74
N LEU A 40 6.73 0.91 -10.49
CA LEU A 40 6.41 1.82 -9.40
C LEU A 40 6.80 1.19 -8.05
N LEU A 41 6.43 -0.07 -7.82
CA LEU A 41 6.72 -0.76 -6.56
C LEU A 41 8.23 -0.85 -6.28
N ASP A 42 9.03 -1.20 -7.28
CA ASP A 42 10.50 -1.21 -7.17
C ASP A 42 11.07 0.18 -6.83
N GLY A 43 10.53 1.23 -7.47
CA GLY A 43 10.89 2.61 -7.16
C GLY A 43 10.59 3.00 -5.70
N LEU A 44 9.39 2.64 -5.21
CA LEU A 44 8.98 2.92 -3.83
C LEU A 44 9.84 2.17 -2.81
N ILE A 45 10.21 0.90 -3.08
CA ILE A 45 11.14 0.13 -2.24
C ILE A 45 12.49 0.85 -2.16
N LYS A 46 13.04 1.29 -3.29
CA LYS A 46 14.31 2.04 -3.33
C LYS A 46 14.24 3.36 -2.56
N ILE A 47 13.10 4.06 -2.58
CA ILE A 47 12.91 5.28 -1.79
C ILE A 47 12.88 4.95 -0.30
N HIS A 48 12.13 3.92 0.11
CA HIS A 48 12.07 3.48 1.51
C HIS A 48 13.45 3.13 2.07
N LEU A 49 14.27 2.41 1.28
CA LEU A 49 15.64 2.04 1.68
C LEU A 49 16.56 3.25 1.87
N ARG A 50 16.28 4.39 1.20
CA ARG A 50 17.03 5.64 1.35
C ARG A 50 16.50 6.53 2.47
N ASP A 51 15.17 6.52 2.68
CA ASP A 51 14.49 7.30 3.70
C ASP A 51 13.45 6.44 4.45
N PRO A 52 13.81 5.87 5.61
CA PRO A 52 12.92 5.04 6.41
C PRO A 52 11.69 5.77 6.98
N HIS A 53 11.66 7.10 6.91
CA HIS A 53 10.48 7.89 7.30
C HIS A 53 9.40 7.90 6.22
N LYS A 54 9.73 7.49 4.99
CA LYS A 54 8.77 7.24 3.92
C LYS A 54 8.46 5.76 3.88
N ARG A 55 7.21 5.41 4.18
CA ARG A 55 6.75 4.02 4.23
C ARG A 55 5.62 3.81 3.25
N TYR A 56 5.64 2.67 2.58
CA TYR A 56 4.70 2.35 1.52
C TYR A 56 4.06 1.01 1.81
N PHE A 57 2.74 0.95 1.69
CA PHE A 57 1.95 -0.21 2.04
C PHE A 57 1.11 -0.64 0.85
N LEU A 58 1.23 -1.90 0.46
CA LEU A 58 0.52 -2.50 -0.66
C LEU A 58 -0.68 -3.29 -0.15
N THR A 59 -1.83 -3.10 -0.78
CA THR A 59 -3.02 -3.92 -0.56
C THR A 59 -3.77 -4.14 -1.87
N LEU A 60 -4.66 -5.13 -1.90
CA LEU A 60 -5.54 -5.34 -3.06
C LEU A 60 -6.60 -4.24 -3.11
N LYS A 61 -6.90 -3.75 -4.32
CA LYS A 61 -7.89 -2.70 -4.54
C LYS A 61 -9.27 -3.06 -4.00
N ARG A 62 -9.67 -4.33 -4.12
CA ARG A 62 -10.92 -4.84 -3.54
C ARG A 62 -10.98 -4.72 -2.01
N ASP A 63 -9.85 -4.95 -1.32
CA ASP A 63 -9.77 -4.88 0.13
C ASP A 63 -9.75 -3.41 0.57
N TYR A 64 -9.03 -2.56 -0.17
CA TYR A 64 -9.02 -1.12 0.06
C TYR A 64 -10.40 -0.47 -0.12
N GLN A 65 -11.21 -0.92 -1.09
CA GLN A 65 -12.58 -0.42 -1.28
C GLN A 65 -13.48 -0.67 -0.06
N VAL A 66 -13.24 -1.73 0.70
CA VAL A 66 -14.03 -2.08 1.89
C VAL A 66 -13.42 -1.49 3.15
N TYR A 67 -12.10 -1.55 3.30
CA TYR A 67 -11.40 -1.25 4.56
C TYR A 67 -10.49 -0.03 4.48
N GLY A 68 -10.50 0.74 3.39
CA GLY A 68 -9.51 1.79 3.12
C GLY A 68 -9.36 2.82 4.24
N GLN A 69 -10.47 3.25 4.86
CA GLN A 69 -10.43 4.16 6.00
C GLN A 69 -9.75 3.54 7.24
N VAL A 70 -10.04 2.26 7.52
CA VAL A 70 -9.41 1.52 8.61
C VAL A 70 -7.92 1.36 8.33
N TYR A 71 -7.55 1.01 7.11
CA TYR A 71 -6.16 0.81 6.70
C TYR A 71 -5.35 2.10 6.81
N LYS A 72 -5.90 3.23 6.33
CA LYS A 72 -5.27 4.55 6.49
C LYS A 72 -4.98 4.86 7.95
N LYS A 73 -5.97 4.68 8.83
CA LYS A 73 -5.81 4.94 10.26
C LYS A 73 -4.78 4.02 10.91
N GLN A 74 -4.83 2.72 10.61
CA GLN A 74 -3.85 1.74 11.09
C GLN A 74 -2.42 2.09 10.64
N ILE A 75 -2.25 2.49 9.39
CA ILE A 75 -0.94 2.88 8.84
C ILE A 75 -0.46 4.19 9.46
N GLU A 76 -1.34 5.19 9.59
CA GLU A 76 -1.03 6.47 10.24
C GLU A 76 -0.47 6.25 11.65
N THR A 77 -1.16 5.42 12.45
CA THR A 77 -0.77 5.10 13.82
C THR A 77 0.27 3.97 13.93
N MET A 78 0.73 3.41 12.80
CA MET A 78 1.61 2.23 12.75
C MET A 78 1.07 1.01 13.52
N ASP A 79 -0.25 0.90 13.68
CA ASP A 79 -0.95 -0.21 14.34
C ASP A 79 -1.49 -1.21 13.30
N ILE A 80 -0.57 -1.91 12.63
CA ILE A 80 -0.88 -2.84 11.53
C ILE A 80 -0.77 -4.30 11.99
N LYS A 81 -0.53 -4.53 13.29
CA LYS A 81 -0.30 -5.86 13.87
C LYS A 81 -1.48 -6.77 13.52
N ASN A 82 -1.18 -7.96 12.98
CA ASN A 82 -2.12 -8.98 12.52
C ASN A 82 -2.92 -8.71 11.22
N ASN A 83 -2.72 -7.60 10.52
CA ASN A 83 -3.40 -7.37 9.25
C ASN A 83 -2.65 -7.99 8.05
N LYS A 84 -2.94 -9.27 7.76
CA LYS A 84 -2.33 -10.03 6.65
C LYS A 84 -2.69 -9.51 5.24
N ARG A 85 -3.57 -8.50 5.12
CA ARG A 85 -4.02 -7.94 3.83
C ARG A 85 -3.25 -6.69 3.41
N ILE A 86 -2.36 -6.19 4.26
CA ILE A 86 -1.50 -5.06 4.00
C ILE A 86 -0.06 -5.55 4.10
N VAL A 87 0.75 -5.24 3.10
CA VAL A 87 2.18 -5.57 3.06
C VAL A 87 2.97 -4.28 3.05
N GLU A 88 3.89 -4.11 4.00
CA GLU A 88 4.85 -2.99 3.96
C GLU A 88 5.95 -3.30 2.94
N LEU A 89 6.20 -2.37 2.01
CA LEU A 89 7.20 -2.52 0.96
C LEU A 89 8.59 -2.18 1.48
N GLY A 90 9.58 -3.01 1.14
CA GLY A 90 10.98 -2.77 1.47
C GLY A 90 11.40 -3.19 2.88
N VAL A 91 10.51 -3.84 3.62
CA VAL A 91 10.84 -4.48 4.90
C VAL A 91 11.26 -5.92 4.65
N ASP A 92 12.38 -6.32 5.24
CA ASP A 92 12.82 -7.71 5.19
C ASP A 92 11.83 -8.58 5.99
N LEU A 93 11.21 -9.56 5.32
CA LEU A 93 10.40 -10.58 5.98
C LEU A 93 11.36 -11.55 6.70
N LYS A 94 11.77 -11.18 7.92
CA LYS A 94 12.49 -12.09 8.82
C LYS A 94 11.61 -13.23 9.31
#